data_AF-A0A3N5A4C8-F1
#
_entry.id   AF-A0A3N5A4C8-F1
#
_cell.length_a   1.000
_cell.length_b   1.000
_cell.length_c   1.000
_cell.angle_alpha   90.00
_cell.angle_beta   90.00
_cell.angle_gamma   90.00
#
_symmetry.space_group_name_H-M   'P 1'
#
loop_
_entity.id
_entity.type
_entity.pdbx_description
1 polymer ?
#
loop_
_entity_poly.entity_id
_entity_poly.type
_entity_poly.pdbx_seq_one_letter_code
_entity_poly.pdbx_strand_id
1 'polypeptide(L)'
;MTEQPSSALWRFVKDDDPSALTLIVDTPKGAHLRRIPPALPLPSHVDHGTGAEAAVHTAAATWGMPDFVFQQAEHAAKGSGQRELGDCLLLAGGRGAAVQVKARTIPPKPATQEARWIQKVAAKAMSQAKGTIRQLSMVPADMVNGRGRFLSVDANAYEWIAVFLLDHPHVPDATVVTWPPVGLPAIALTRRDWDFLFDQLRSTTAVLDYLFRAAADPVIPLGQEPLRYYEFAAADAEASPAEVDTGLVGPGGTLFSAPLLPQVPAARALRQAAPVLELPEDDTIEFTQLATRMETEATNGSPDPGRLQRWGASIIGILNSPVISGALGSVLATYTGTVLPGLPAG
;
A
#
# COMPACT_ATOMS: atom_id res chain seq x y z
N MET A 1 0.64 -43.20 9.78
CA MET A 1 0.99 -41.83 10.19
C MET A 1 -0.13 -40.94 9.72
N THR A 2 -0.95 -40.49 10.67
CA THR A 2 -2.06 -39.56 10.46
C THR A 2 -1.47 -38.17 10.33
N GLU A 3 -1.49 -37.61 9.11
CA GLU A 3 -1.24 -36.19 8.90
C GLU A 3 -2.35 -35.40 9.60
N GLN A 4 -2.00 -34.62 10.61
CA GLN A 4 -2.89 -33.58 11.11
C GLN A 4 -3.07 -32.54 9.99
N PRO A 5 -4.30 -32.18 9.60
CA PRO A 5 -4.51 -31.08 8.67
C PRO A 5 -3.99 -29.80 9.32
N SER A 6 -3.10 -29.10 8.60
CA SER A 6 -2.65 -27.76 8.95
C SER A 6 -3.86 -26.87 9.23
N SER A 7 -3.89 -26.22 10.38
CA SER A 7 -4.92 -25.25 10.80
C SER A 7 -4.81 -23.91 10.08
N ALA A 8 -4.05 -23.82 8.99
CA ALA A 8 -3.91 -22.58 8.23
C ALA A 8 -5.13 -22.40 7.32
N LEU A 9 -5.94 -21.38 7.61
CA LEU A 9 -7.08 -20.88 6.81
C LEU A 9 -6.70 -20.41 5.39
N TRP A 10 -5.41 -20.47 5.05
CA TRP A 10 -4.82 -19.88 3.86
C TRP A 10 -3.66 -20.74 3.36
N ARG A 11 -3.58 -20.94 2.04
CA ARG A 11 -2.42 -21.57 1.42
C ARG A 11 -2.19 -21.06 0.01
N PHE A 12 -0.92 -21.01 -0.39
CA PHE A 12 -0.54 -20.77 -1.78
C PHE A 12 -0.78 -22.03 -2.61
N VAL A 13 -1.35 -21.84 -3.79
CA VAL A 13 -1.35 -22.82 -4.88
C VAL A 13 -0.35 -22.34 -5.91
N LYS A 14 0.52 -23.25 -6.35
CA LYS A 14 1.48 -22.99 -7.42
C LYS A 14 0.68 -22.84 -8.74
N ASP A 15 0.69 -21.64 -9.29
CA ASP A 15 0.09 -21.33 -10.59
C ASP A 15 1.06 -21.76 -11.72
N ASP A 16 0.58 -21.90 -12.95
CA ASP A 16 1.41 -22.20 -14.13
C ASP A 16 2.37 -21.03 -14.46
N ASP A 17 2.03 -19.82 -14.02
CA ASP A 17 2.92 -18.66 -14.00
C ASP A 17 3.73 -18.63 -12.68
N PRO A 18 5.07 -18.83 -12.72
CA PRO A 18 5.91 -18.86 -11.52
C PRO A 18 6.02 -17.51 -10.80
N SER A 19 5.50 -16.43 -11.39
CA SER A 19 5.54 -15.07 -10.83
C SER A 19 4.20 -14.62 -10.23
N ALA A 20 3.10 -15.27 -10.61
CA ALA A 20 1.78 -15.10 -10.01
C ALA A 20 1.61 -16.00 -8.78
N LEU A 21 0.76 -15.58 -7.84
CA LEU A 21 0.38 -16.41 -6.68
C LEU A 21 -1.12 -16.56 -6.63
N THR A 22 -1.61 -17.77 -6.34
CA THR A 22 -3.01 -17.97 -5.99
C THR A 22 -3.12 -18.28 -4.51
N LEU A 23 -3.86 -17.45 -3.78
CA LEU A 23 -4.22 -17.66 -2.40
C LEU A 23 -5.59 -18.33 -2.33
N ILE A 24 -5.69 -19.43 -1.59
CA ILE A 24 -6.99 -19.95 -1.17
C ILE A 24 -7.36 -19.28 0.14
N VAL A 25 -8.57 -18.74 0.17
CA VAL A 25 -9.16 -17.96 1.26
C VAL A 25 -10.36 -18.73 1.81
N ASP A 26 -10.19 -19.43 2.91
CA ASP A 26 -11.32 -20.13 3.53
C ASP A 26 -12.17 -19.14 4.33
N THR A 27 -13.43 -18.97 3.93
CA THR A 27 -14.41 -18.10 4.63
C THR A 27 -15.61 -18.92 5.09
N PRO A 28 -16.43 -18.41 6.03
CA PRO A 28 -17.70 -19.05 6.40
C PRO A 28 -18.66 -19.26 5.22
N LYS A 29 -18.47 -18.53 4.09
CA LYS A 29 -19.25 -18.65 2.86
C LYS A 29 -18.62 -19.62 1.84
N GLY A 30 -17.52 -20.28 2.19
CA GLY A 30 -16.76 -21.20 1.34
C GLY A 30 -15.35 -20.69 1.01
N ALA A 31 -14.58 -21.55 0.35
CA ALA A 31 -13.24 -21.23 -0.13
C ALA A 31 -13.32 -20.28 -1.34
N HIS A 32 -12.58 -19.17 -1.28
CA HIS A 32 -12.42 -18.23 -2.37
C HIS A 32 -10.99 -18.31 -2.91
N LEU A 33 -10.84 -18.38 -4.25
CA LEU A 33 -9.53 -18.30 -4.89
C LEU A 33 -9.24 -16.84 -5.20
N ARG A 34 -8.07 -16.35 -4.76
CA ARG A 34 -7.58 -15.03 -5.10
C ARG A 34 -6.26 -15.14 -5.82
N ARG A 35 -6.25 -14.70 -7.08
CA ARG A 35 -5.03 -14.53 -7.85
C ARG A 35 -4.39 -13.19 -7.52
N ILE A 36 -3.10 -13.22 -7.21
CA ILE A 36 -2.24 -12.07 -6.99
C ILE A 36 -1.34 -12.01 -8.22
N PRO A 37 -1.47 -10.96 -9.04
CA PRO A 37 -0.69 -10.84 -10.27
C PRO A 37 0.80 -10.71 -9.94
N PRO A 38 1.69 -10.95 -10.92
CA PRO A 38 3.08 -10.52 -10.81
C PRO A 38 3.15 -9.00 -10.67
N ALA A 39 4.31 -8.53 -10.22
CA ALA A 39 4.56 -7.11 -10.12
C ALA A 39 4.45 -6.43 -11.51
N LEU A 40 3.94 -5.20 -11.55
CA LEU A 40 3.62 -4.46 -12.80
C LEU A 40 4.82 -4.43 -13.76
N PRO A 41 4.63 -4.44 -15.09
CA PRO A 41 5.77 -4.40 -16.00
C PRO A 41 6.59 -3.11 -15.81
N LEU A 42 7.91 -3.24 -15.93
CA LEU A 42 8.81 -2.09 -15.85
C LEU A 42 8.71 -1.26 -17.14
N PRO A 43 8.96 0.06 -17.08
CA PRO A 43 9.00 0.88 -18.28
C PRO A 43 10.14 0.41 -19.20
N SER A 44 9.82 0.11 -20.46
CA SER A 44 10.74 -0.53 -21.41
C SER A 44 11.88 0.35 -21.93
N HIS A 45 11.86 1.65 -21.60
CA HIS A 45 12.76 2.67 -22.14
C HIS A 45 13.81 3.16 -21.13
N VAL A 46 13.88 2.56 -19.95
CA VAL A 46 14.83 2.92 -18.88
C VAL A 46 15.58 1.69 -18.38
N ASP A 47 16.75 1.91 -17.82
CA ASP A 47 17.54 0.84 -17.18
C ASP A 47 16.73 0.18 -16.05
N HIS A 48 16.91 -1.14 -15.87
CA HIS A 48 16.11 -1.96 -14.94
C HIS A 48 16.04 -1.37 -13.52
N GLY A 49 17.15 -0.89 -12.95
CA GLY A 49 17.17 -0.28 -11.62
C GLY A 49 16.27 0.96 -11.53
N THR A 50 16.46 1.91 -12.45
CA THR A 50 15.63 3.12 -12.55
C THR A 50 14.18 2.80 -12.89
N GLY A 51 13.94 1.77 -13.72
CA GLY A 51 12.60 1.26 -14.03
C GLY A 51 11.89 0.70 -12.81
N ALA A 52 12.60 -0.02 -11.94
CA ALA A 52 12.05 -0.55 -10.69
C ALA A 52 11.67 0.57 -9.72
N GLU A 53 12.51 1.60 -9.59
CA GLU A 53 12.22 2.80 -8.79
C GLU A 53 10.99 3.54 -9.33
N ALA A 54 10.94 3.77 -10.64
CA ALA A 54 9.81 4.41 -11.30
C ALA A 54 8.51 3.59 -11.15
N ALA A 55 8.57 2.26 -11.24
CA ALA A 55 7.43 1.38 -11.06
C ALA A 55 6.87 1.44 -9.63
N VAL A 56 7.75 1.38 -8.61
CA VAL A 56 7.38 1.54 -7.20
C VAL A 56 6.68 2.87 -6.96
N HIS A 57 7.26 3.97 -7.47
CA HIS A 57 6.68 5.30 -7.36
C HIS A 57 5.33 5.37 -8.07
N THR A 58 5.22 4.79 -9.27
CA THR A 58 3.99 4.77 -10.06
C THR A 58 2.88 3.98 -9.35
N ALA A 59 3.18 2.83 -8.75
CA ALA A 59 2.21 2.05 -7.98
C ALA A 59 1.67 2.87 -6.79
N ALA A 60 2.56 3.51 -6.03
CA ALA A 60 2.16 4.36 -4.91
C ALA A 60 1.33 5.56 -5.38
N ALA A 61 1.74 6.24 -6.45
CA ALA A 61 1.06 7.42 -6.97
C ALA A 61 -0.30 7.11 -7.63
N THR A 62 -0.38 5.99 -8.36
CA THR A 62 -1.60 5.59 -9.08
C THR A 62 -2.70 5.20 -8.10
N TRP A 63 -2.34 4.48 -7.03
CA TRP A 63 -3.32 3.84 -6.15
C TRP A 63 -3.42 4.48 -4.78
N GLY A 64 -2.36 5.09 -4.27
CA GLY A 64 -2.30 5.75 -2.96
C GLY A 64 -2.49 7.26 -2.99
N MET A 65 -2.79 7.81 -4.17
CA MET A 65 -2.80 9.23 -4.53
C MET A 65 -1.41 9.85 -4.69
N PRO A 66 -1.16 10.60 -5.79
CA PRO A 66 0.13 11.19 -6.08
C PRO A 66 0.54 12.29 -5.08
N ASP A 67 -0.42 12.83 -4.33
CA ASP A 67 -0.18 13.92 -3.38
C ASP A 67 0.71 13.52 -2.20
N PHE A 68 0.74 12.23 -1.87
CA PHE A 68 1.45 11.68 -0.71
C PHE A 68 2.79 11.03 -1.07
N VAL A 69 3.16 11.02 -2.35
CA VAL A 69 4.40 10.42 -2.85
C VAL A 69 5.36 11.53 -3.24
N PHE A 70 6.56 11.50 -2.68
CA PHE A 70 7.53 12.60 -2.78
C PHE A 70 8.86 12.14 -3.34
N GLN A 71 9.44 13.03 -4.16
CA GLN A 71 10.80 12.96 -4.68
C GLN A 71 11.55 14.25 -4.34
N GLN A 72 12.87 14.20 -4.35
CA GLN A 72 13.68 15.39 -4.12
C GLN A 72 13.48 16.41 -5.26
N ALA A 73 13.27 17.68 -4.90
CA ALA A 73 13.18 18.76 -5.88
C ALA A 73 14.49 18.93 -6.67
N GLU A 74 14.41 19.06 -8.00
CA GLU A 74 15.58 19.32 -8.85
C GLU A 74 16.35 20.59 -8.42
N HIS A 75 15.66 21.61 -7.90
CA HIS A 75 16.30 22.84 -7.42
C HIS A 75 16.98 22.72 -6.05
N ALA A 76 16.65 21.69 -5.26
CA ALA A 76 17.37 21.35 -4.03
C ALA A 76 18.73 20.67 -4.33
N ALA A 77 19.05 20.40 -5.60
CA ALA A 77 20.31 19.81 -6.05
C ALA A 77 21.50 20.80 -6.14
N LYS A 78 21.43 21.98 -5.51
CA LYS A 78 22.50 22.98 -5.55
C LYS A 78 23.64 22.62 -4.57
N GLY A 79 24.63 21.86 -5.06
CA GLY A 79 25.92 21.65 -4.39
C GLY A 79 26.70 20.47 -4.98
N SER A 80 28.04 20.52 -4.96
CA SER A 80 28.94 19.50 -5.55
C SER A 80 28.97 18.15 -4.81
N GLY A 81 28.06 17.94 -3.85
CA GLY A 81 27.89 16.70 -3.12
C GLY A 81 26.46 16.21 -3.28
N GLN A 82 26.19 15.52 -4.39
CA GLN A 82 24.90 14.85 -4.62
C GLN A 82 24.70 13.79 -3.54
N ARG A 83 23.70 13.97 -2.68
CA ARG A 83 23.14 12.90 -1.86
C ARG A 83 21.66 12.86 -2.16
N GLU A 84 21.26 11.92 -2.99
CA GLU A 84 19.86 11.61 -3.26
C GLU A 84 19.19 11.23 -1.94
N LEU A 85 18.14 11.98 -1.57
CA LEU A 85 17.34 11.78 -0.36
C LEU A 85 16.35 10.63 -0.57
N GLY A 86 16.88 9.43 -0.68
CA GLY A 86 16.13 8.19 -0.86
C GLY A 86 15.41 8.07 -2.20
N ASP A 87 14.89 6.87 -2.49
CA ASP A 87 14.38 6.51 -3.82
C ASP A 87 12.90 6.96 -3.94
N CYS A 88 12.17 6.96 -2.82
CA CYS A 88 10.80 7.47 -2.71
C CYS A 88 10.48 7.75 -1.24
N LEU A 89 9.76 8.85 -0.95
CA LEU A 89 9.15 9.08 0.36
C LEU A 89 7.63 9.04 0.27
N LEU A 90 6.99 8.41 1.24
CA LEU A 90 5.54 8.51 1.44
C LEU A 90 5.27 9.34 2.68
N LEU A 91 4.38 10.32 2.61
CA LEU A 91 3.98 11.14 3.76
C LEU A 91 2.47 11.26 3.78
N ALA A 92 1.82 10.81 4.85
CA ALA A 92 0.39 11.03 5.05
C ALA A 92 0.05 11.12 6.55
N GLY A 93 -0.72 12.14 6.92
CA GLY A 93 -1.01 12.43 8.33
C GLY A 93 0.27 12.67 9.12
N GLY A 94 0.40 11.99 10.27
CA GLY A 94 1.61 12.03 11.11
C GLY A 94 2.63 10.93 10.83
N ARG A 95 2.51 10.20 9.70
CA ARG A 95 3.37 9.06 9.36
C ARG A 95 4.14 9.26 8.06
N GLY A 96 5.35 8.73 8.02
CA GLY A 96 6.22 8.76 6.87
C GLY A 96 6.91 7.42 6.60
N ALA A 97 7.16 7.10 5.34
CA ALA A 97 8.01 5.97 4.94
C ALA A 97 9.18 6.45 4.08
N ALA A 98 10.39 6.02 4.44
CA ALA A 98 11.57 6.16 3.62
C ALA A 98 11.81 4.86 2.85
N VAL A 99 11.50 4.90 1.54
CA VAL A 99 11.53 3.73 0.67
C VAL A 99 12.86 3.64 -0.06
N GLN A 100 13.42 2.44 -0.08
CA GLN A 100 14.66 2.10 -0.76
C GLN A 100 14.44 0.87 -1.64
N VAL A 101 14.57 1.05 -2.94
CA VAL A 101 14.38 0.02 -3.95
C VAL A 101 15.74 -0.56 -4.31
N LYS A 102 15.85 -1.88 -4.40
CA LYS A 102 17.03 -2.52 -4.98
C LYS A 102 16.55 -3.55 -6.00
N ALA A 103 17.02 -3.39 -7.23
CA ALA A 103 16.71 -4.28 -8.32
C ALA A 103 17.86 -5.24 -8.60
N ARG A 104 17.51 -6.48 -8.94
CA ARG A 104 18.48 -7.45 -9.44
C ARG A 104 18.66 -7.31 -10.94
N THR A 105 19.77 -6.71 -11.35
CA THR A 105 20.05 -6.40 -12.77
C THR A 105 20.82 -7.48 -13.52
N ILE A 106 21.41 -8.45 -12.81
CA ILE A 106 22.14 -9.57 -13.41
C ILE A 106 21.41 -10.89 -13.12
N PRO A 107 21.62 -11.93 -13.96
CA PRO A 107 21.03 -13.26 -13.71
C PRO A 107 21.24 -13.74 -12.27
N PRO A 108 20.21 -14.34 -11.64
CA PRO A 108 20.34 -14.89 -10.29
C PRO A 108 21.43 -15.95 -10.20
N LYS A 109 22.12 -15.97 -9.07
CA LYS A 109 23.10 -17.00 -8.72
C LYS A 109 22.40 -18.14 -7.96
N PRO A 110 23.11 -19.24 -7.63
CA PRO A 110 22.54 -20.28 -6.78
C PRO A 110 21.96 -19.72 -5.48
N ALA A 111 20.85 -20.30 -5.00
CA ALA A 111 19.99 -19.77 -3.94
C ALA A 111 20.75 -19.23 -2.71
N THR A 112 21.78 -19.92 -2.23
CA THR A 112 22.57 -19.50 -1.06
C THR A 112 23.37 -18.22 -1.31
N GLN A 113 23.93 -18.04 -2.51
CA GLN A 113 24.62 -16.82 -2.89
C GLN A 113 23.63 -15.68 -3.11
N GLU A 114 22.46 -16.00 -3.65
CA GLU A 114 21.41 -15.01 -3.90
C GLU A 114 20.82 -14.48 -2.59
N ALA A 115 20.50 -15.35 -1.63
CA ALA A 115 20.06 -14.94 -0.30
C ALA A 115 21.10 -14.04 0.41
N ARG A 116 22.40 -14.32 0.28
CA ARG A 116 23.47 -13.46 0.80
C ARG A 116 23.51 -12.09 0.11
N TRP A 117 23.28 -12.05 -1.20
CA TRP A 117 23.19 -10.79 -1.93
C TRP A 117 21.97 -9.99 -1.47
N ILE A 118 20.81 -10.62 -1.32
CA ILE A 118 19.57 -10.00 -0.80
C ILE A 118 19.84 -9.39 0.58
N GLN A 119 20.41 -10.17 1.49
CA GLN A 119 20.78 -9.72 2.84
C GLN A 119 21.70 -8.48 2.81
N LYS A 120 22.70 -8.49 1.91
CA LYS A 120 23.63 -7.37 1.75
C LYS A 120 22.92 -6.12 1.24
N VAL A 121 22.07 -6.23 0.22
CA VAL A 121 21.38 -5.05 -0.34
C VAL A 121 20.31 -4.51 0.60
N ALA A 122 19.65 -5.38 1.39
CA ALA A 122 18.72 -4.98 2.42
C ALA A 122 19.39 -4.16 3.54
N ALA A 123 20.51 -4.64 4.08
CA ALA A 123 21.26 -3.89 5.10
C ALA A 123 21.73 -2.52 4.59
N LYS A 124 22.11 -2.45 3.31
CA LYS A 124 22.45 -1.18 2.65
C LYS A 124 21.23 -0.27 2.53
N ALA A 125 20.11 -0.78 2.04
CA ALA A 125 18.85 -0.04 1.92
C ALA A 125 18.41 0.55 3.27
N MET A 126 18.43 -0.27 4.33
CA MET A 126 18.09 0.16 5.69
C MET A 126 18.99 1.30 6.20
N SER A 127 20.29 1.22 5.92
CA SER A 127 21.24 2.28 6.25
C SER A 127 20.97 3.58 5.48
N GLN A 128 20.59 3.47 4.20
CA GLN A 128 20.23 4.62 3.35
C GLN A 128 18.93 5.28 3.80
N ALA A 129 17.89 4.50 4.12
CA ALA A 129 16.63 5.00 4.66
C ALA A 129 16.84 5.77 5.97
N LYS A 130 17.59 5.18 6.91
CA LYS A 130 17.99 5.86 8.17
C LYS A 130 18.76 7.16 7.91
N GLY A 131 19.69 7.15 6.95
CA GLY A 131 20.45 8.32 6.56
C GLY A 131 19.58 9.46 6.02
N THR A 132 18.59 9.11 5.19
CA THR A 132 17.62 10.05 4.60
C THR A 132 16.79 10.73 5.68
N ILE A 133 16.20 9.95 6.59
CA ILE A 133 15.40 10.47 7.71
C ILE A 133 16.26 11.38 8.59
N ARG A 134 17.46 10.92 8.98
CA ARG A 134 18.39 11.72 9.79
C ARG A 134 18.72 13.06 9.12
N GLN A 135 18.94 13.07 7.81
CA GLN A 135 19.26 14.30 7.08
C GLN A 135 18.08 15.29 7.12
N LEU A 136 16.87 14.81 6.84
CA LEU A 136 15.65 15.61 6.90
C LEU A 136 15.31 16.08 8.32
N SER A 137 15.70 15.32 9.36
CA SER A 137 15.52 15.75 10.76
C SER A 137 16.49 16.85 11.17
N MET A 138 17.66 16.94 10.53
CA MET A 138 18.64 17.99 10.80
C MET A 138 18.30 19.28 10.05
N VAL A 139 17.87 19.15 8.80
CA VAL A 139 17.52 20.28 7.93
C VAL A 139 16.32 19.88 7.07
N PRO A 140 15.15 20.53 7.27
CA PRO A 140 14.01 20.35 6.39
C PRO A 140 14.38 20.65 4.94
N ALA A 141 13.82 19.90 4.00
CA ALA A 141 14.12 20.04 2.58
C ALA A 141 12.87 20.23 1.74
N ASP A 142 12.98 21.00 0.66
CA ASP A 142 11.92 21.12 -0.33
C ASP A 142 11.85 19.83 -1.17
N MET A 143 10.66 19.27 -1.22
CA MET A 143 10.34 18.05 -1.96
C MET A 143 9.21 18.32 -2.94
N VAL A 144 9.18 17.54 -4.00
CA VAL A 144 8.14 17.62 -5.03
C VAL A 144 7.23 16.40 -4.87
N ASN A 145 5.94 16.62 -4.69
CA ASN A 145 4.99 15.52 -4.67
C ASN A 145 4.68 15.02 -6.10
N GLY A 146 3.98 13.90 -6.24
CA GLY A 146 3.60 13.33 -7.53
C GLY A 146 2.69 14.22 -8.41
N ARG A 147 2.23 15.38 -7.92
CA ARG A 147 1.54 16.42 -8.71
C ARG A 147 2.42 17.59 -9.12
N GLY A 148 3.72 17.55 -8.81
CA GLY A 148 4.64 18.64 -9.10
C GLY A 148 4.60 19.79 -8.09
N ARG A 149 3.95 19.62 -6.93
CA ARG A 149 3.89 20.68 -5.90
C ARG A 149 5.09 20.62 -4.99
N PHE A 150 5.70 21.77 -4.72
CA PHE A 150 6.77 21.90 -3.75
C PHE A 150 6.21 21.97 -2.33
N LEU A 151 6.77 21.16 -1.44
CA LEU A 151 6.41 21.10 -0.03
C LEU A 151 7.69 20.97 0.80
N SER A 152 7.81 21.77 1.86
CA SER A 152 8.92 21.63 2.80
C SER A 152 8.65 20.46 3.74
N VAL A 153 9.58 19.51 3.79
CA VAL A 153 9.47 18.29 4.60
C VAL A 153 10.47 18.36 5.75
N ASP A 154 9.95 18.45 6.97
CA ASP A 154 10.69 18.25 8.22
C ASP A 154 10.40 16.84 8.74
N ALA A 155 11.44 16.00 8.85
CA ALA A 155 11.25 14.64 9.34
C ALA A 155 10.84 14.57 10.82
N ASN A 156 11.04 15.61 11.61
CA ASN A 156 10.59 15.62 13.02
C ASN A 156 9.06 15.70 13.16
N ALA A 157 8.34 16.04 12.09
CA ALA A 157 6.88 16.11 12.08
C ALA A 157 6.20 14.73 11.87
N TYR A 158 6.97 13.67 11.63
CA TYR A 158 6.43 12.36 11.27
C TYR A 158 7.04 11.23 12.12
N GLU A 159 6.22 10.23 12.42
CA GLU A 159 6.69 8.90 12.81
C GLU A 159 7.16 8.16 11.55
N TRP A 160 8.36 7.57 11.57
CA TRP A 160 8.98 7.00 10.36
C TRP A 160 9.13 5.49 10.37
N ILE A 161 8.94 4.88 9.19
CA ILE A 161 9.30 3.50 8.88
C ILE A 161 10.31 3.45 7.73
N ALA A 162 11.32 2.57 7.84
CA ALA A 162 12.23 2.24 6.75
C ALA A 162 11.66 1.07 5.93
N VAL A 163 11.54 1.26 4.62
CA VAL A 163 10.99 0.24 3.72
C VAL A 163 12.05 -0.18 2.71
N PHE A 164 12.41 -1.46 2.70
CA PHE A 164 13.23 -2.06 1.66
C PHE A 164 12.34 -2.78 0.65
N LEU A 165 12.40 -2.37 -0.60
CA LEU A 165 11.70 -3.03 -1.71
C LEU A 165 12.70 -3.77 -2.59
N LEU A 166 12.48 -5.07 -2.74
CA LEU A 166 13.26 -5.91 -3.62
C LEU A 166 12.53 -6.15 -4.95
N ASP A 167 13.13 -5.72 -6.04
CA ASP A 167 12.73 -6.15 -7.39
C ASP A 167 13.68 -7.26 -7.84
N HIS A 168 13.16 -8.50 -7.88
CA HIS A 168 13.97 -9.68 -8.13
C HIS A 168 13.16 -10.73 -8.92
N PRO A 169 13.71 -11.30 -10.00
CA PRO A 169 12.95 -12.20 -10.88
C PRO A 169 12.53 -13.50 -10.20
N HIS A 170 13.32 -14.02 -9.27
CA HIS A 170 13.00 -15.22 -8.50
C HIS A 170 13.66 -15.22 -7.13
N VAL A 171 12.96 -14.74 -6.10
CA VAL A 171 13.47 -14.75 -4.72
C VAL A 171 13.56 -16.20 -4.24
N PRO A 172 14.70 -16.67 -3.70
CA PRO A 172 14.78 -18.03 -3.16
C PRO A 172 13.74 -18.26 -2.06
N ASP A 173 13.14 -19.45 -2.05
CA ASP A 173 12.11 -19.81 -1.08
C ASP A 173 12.60 -19.63 0.37
N ALA A 174 11.69 -19.24 1.25
CA ALA A 174 11.95 -19.00 2.67
C ALA A 174 13.04 -17.95 2.98
N THR A 175 13.40 -17.08 2.02
CA THR A 175 14.33 -15.98 2.27
C THR A 175 13.74 -14.98 3.25
N VAL A 176 14.17 -15.05 4.51
CA VAL A 176 13.90 -14.05 5.54
C VAL A 176 15.09 -13.09 5.61
N VAL A 177 14.79 -11.80 5.52
CA VAL A 177 15.81 -10.76 5.54
C VAL A 177 15.94 -10.22 6.95
N THR A 178 17.18 -10.04 7.40
CA THR A 178 17.47 -9.38 8.69
C THR A 178 18.43 -8.22 8.48
N TRP A 179 18.54 -7.33 9.47
CA TRP A 179 19.52 -6.25 9.44
C TRP A 179 19.88 -5.84 10.87
N PRO A 180 21.02 -5.17 11.06
CA PRO A 180 21.33 -4.53 12.33
C PRO A 180 20.22 -3.54 12.72
N PRO A 181 19.91 -3.39 14.03
CA PRO A 181 18.89 -2.45 14.48
C PRO A 181 19.14 -1.04 13.95
N VAL A 182 18.17 -0.50 13.21
CA VAL A 182 18.25 0.87 12.67
C VAL A 182 17.74 1.92 13.64
N GLY A 183 16.99 1.53 14.67
CA GLY A 183 16.41 2.45 15.66
C GLY A 183 15.09 3.08 15.23
N LEU A 184 14.43 2.49 14.23
CA LEU A 184 13.07 2.81 13.79
C LEU A 184 12.39 1.52 13.27
N PRO A 185 11.05 1.47 13.18
CA PRO A 185 10.35 0.41 12.47
C PRO A 185 10.94 0.19 11.08
N ALA A 186 11.02 -1.07 10.66
CA ALA A 186 11.61 -1.43 9.39
C ALA A 186 10.95 -2.68 8.81
N ILE A 187 10.75 -2.70 7.49
CA ILE A 187 10.08 -3.80 6.79
C ILE A 187 10.73 -4.03 5.42
N ALA A 188 10.75 -5.29 4.99
CA ALA A 188 11.24 -5.70 3.70
C ALA A 188 10.12 -6.38 2.91
N LEU A 189 9.93 -5.94 1.67
CA LEU A 189 8.88 -6.41 0.78
C LEU A 189 9.46 -6.68 -0.60
N THR A 190 8.81 -7.55 -1.38
CA THR A 190 9.05 -7.59 -2.83
C THR A 190 8.27 -6.49 -3.54
N ARG A 191 8.63 -6.17 -4.78
CA ARG A 191 7.85 -5.24 -5.61
C ARG A 191 6.40 -5.72 -5.83
N ARG A 192 6.19 -7.04 -5.91
CA ARG A 192 4.84 -7.62 -6.02
C ARG A 192 4.02 -7.36 -4.75
N ASP A 193 4.63 -7.52 -3.58
CA ASP A 193 3.97 -7.25 -2.30
C ASP A 193 3.55 -5.78 -2.20
N TRP A 194 4.43 -4.87 -2.63
CA TRP A 194 4.13 -3.44 -2.71
C TRP A 194 2.94 -3.14 -3.63
N ASP A 195 2.98 -3.65 -4.86
CA ASP A 195 1.89 -3.49 -5.83
C ASP A 195 0.58 -4.07 -5.28
N PHE A 196 0.63 -5.24 -4.63
CA PHE A 196 -0.53 -5.85 -3.97
C PHE A 196 -1.11 -4.96 -2.87
N LEU A 197 -0.29 -4.40 -1.97
CA LEU A 197 -0.79 -3.56 -0.87
C LEU A 197 -1.48 -2.31 -1.40
N PHE A 198 -0.88 -1.64 -2.37
CA PHE A 198 -1.49 -0.46 -3.00
C PHE A 198 -2.73 -0.82 -3.81
N ASP A 199 -2.73 -1.97 -4.49
CA ASP A 199 -3.91 -2.46 -5.20
C ASP A 199 -5.07 -2.78 -4.27
N GLN A 200 -4.75 -3.39 -3.14
CA GLN A 200 -5.71 -3.86 -2.16
C GLN A 200 -6.29 -2.71 -1.32
N LEU A 201 -5.43 -1.81 -0.84
CA LEU A 201 -5.79 -0.75 0.11
C LEU A 201 -6.17 0.58 -0.56
N ARG A 202 -5.64 0.86 -1.76
CA ARG A 202 -5.93 2.09 -2.54
C ARG A 202 -5.80 3.41 -1.72
N SER A 203 -4.91 3.44 -0.73
CA SER A 203 -4.73 4.58 0.17
C SER A 203 -3.31 4.57 0.75
N THR A 204 -2.56 5.67 0.61
CA THR A 204 -1.22 5.79 1.19
C THR A 204 -1.27 5.74 2.71
N THR A 205 -2.28 6.35 3.34
CA THR A 205 -2.48 6.29 4.80
C THR A 205 -2.69 4.85 5.26
N ALA A 206 -3.59 4.11 4.59
CA ALA A 206 -3.86 2.72 4.96
C ALA A 206 -2.64 1.81 4.73
N VAL A 207 -1.87 2.05 3.67
CA VAL A 207 -0.60 1.35 3.44
C VAL A 207 0.40 1.68 4.55
N LEU A 208 0.59 2.95 4.91
CA LEU A 208 1.49 3.32 6.01
C LEU A 208 1.06 2.64 7.32
N ASP A 209 -0.22 2.70 7.67
CA ASP A 209 -0.74 2.07 8.88
C ASP A 209 -0.50 0.55 8.89
N TYR A 210 -0.72 -0.10 7.74
CA TYR A 210 -0.38 -1.51 7.56
C TYR A 210 1.11 -1.77 7.76
N LEU A 211 2.00 -0.98 7.15
CA LEU A 211 3.45 -1.18 7.25
C LEU A 211 3.95 -1.03 8.69
N PHE A 212 3.44 -0.04 9.44
CA PHE A 212 3.76 0.13 10.86
C PHE A 212 3.30 -1.06 11.70
N ARG A 213 2.06 -1.53 11.49
CA ARG A 213 1.54 -2.72 12.16
C ARG A 213 2.39 -3.95 11.82
N ALA A 214 2.66 -4.17 10.54
CA ALA A 214 3.41 -5.31 10.03
C ALA A 214 4.87 -5.32 10.50
N ALA A 215 5.48 -4.15 10.72
CA ALA A 215 6.84 -4.04 11.26
C ALA A 215 6.94 -4.30 12.77
N ALA A 216 5.82 -4.28 13.50
CA ALA A 216 5.77 -4.65 14.92
C ALA A 216 5.70 -6.18 15.13
N ASP A 217 5.30 -6.91 14.11
CA ASP A 217 5.16 -8.36 14.12
C ASP A 217 6.44 -9.10 13.68
N PRO A 218 6.56 -10.41 13.95
CA PRO A 218 7.69 -11.20 13.50
C PRO A 218 7.92 -11.10 11.98
N VAL A 219 9.20 -11.05 11.60
CA VAL A 219 9.59 -10.97 10.18
C VAL A 219 9.21 -12.27 9.46
N ILE A 220 8.59 -12.13 8.29
CA ILE A 220 8.19 -13.23 7.42
C ILE A 220 9.11 -13.34 6.19
N PRO A 221 9.10 -14.49 5.48
CA PRO A 221 9.80 -14.61 4.21
C PRO A 221 9.31 -13.59 3.16
N LEU A 222 10.23 -13.10 2.33
CA LEU A 222 9.91 -12.21 1.22
C LEU A 222 8.88 -12.84 0.26
N GLY A 223 7.95 -12.03 -0.23
CA GLY A 223 6.91 -12.47 -1.17
C GLY A 223 5.68 -13.08 -0.51
N GLN A 224 5.64 -13.15 0.84
CA GLN A 224 4.51 -13.67 1.61
C GLN A 224 3.66 -12.56 2.25
N GLU A 225 3.89 -11.29 1.93
CA GLU A 225 3.11 -10.19 2.50
C GLU A 225 1.60 -10.33 2.28
N PRO A 226 1.10 -10.82 1.12
CA PRO A 226 -0.32 -11.04 0.93
C PRO A 226 -0.90 -12.06 1.93
N LEU A 227 -0.14 -13.07 2.32
CA LEU A 227 -0.58 -14.03 3.34
C LEU A 227 -0.74 -13.33 4.69
N ARG A 228 0.30 -12.60 5.14
CA ARG A 228 0.24 -11.83 6.39
C ARG A 228 -0.87 -10.78 6.39
N TYR A 229 -1.09 -10.12 5.25
CA TYR A 229 -2.21 -9.19 5.08
C TYR A 229 -3.55 -9.87 5.39
N TYR A 230 -3.76 -11.07 4.85
CA TYR A 230 -5.00 -11.80 5.04
C TYR A 230 -5.17 -12.36 6.45
N GLU A 231 -4.07 -12.75 7.10
CA GLU A 231 -4.06 -13.10 8.52
C GLU A 231 -4.49 -11.91 9.38
N PHE A 232 -3.98 -10.71 9.11
CA PHE A 232 -4.42 -9.49 9.79
C PHE A 232 -5.88 -9.15 9.49
N ALA A 233 -6.31 -9.26 8.23
CA ALA A 233 -7.69 -8.98 7.85
C ALA A 233 -8.69 -10.00 8.45
N ALA A 234 -8.27 -11.24 8.69
CA ALA A 234 -9.04 -12.23 9.42
C ALA A 234 -9.13 -11.87 10.91
N ALA A 235 -7.98 -11.55 11.54
CA ALA A 235 -7.94 -11.13 12.93
C ALA A 235 -8.79 -9.87 13.18
N ASP A 236 -8.77 -8.91 12.27
CA ASP A 236 -9.58 -7.69 12.35
C ASP A 236 -11.08 -7.97 12.22
N ALA A 237 -11.46 -8.98 11.45
CA ALA A 237 -12.85 -9.39 11.29
C ALA A 237 -13.38 -10.17 12.50
N GLU A 238 -12.50 -10.86 13.22
CA GLU A 238 -12.83 -11.58 14.46
C GLU A 238 -12.78 -10.67 15.70
N ALA A 239 -12.11 -9.53 15.61
CA ALA A 239 -11.97 -8.59 16.71
C ALA A 239 -13.31 -7.96 17.10
N SER A 240 -13.53 -7.84 18.42
CA SER A 240 -14.65 -7.05 18.94
C SER A 240 -14.46 -5.57 18.58
N PRO A 241 -15.53 -4.86 18.19
CA PRO A 241 -15.50 -3.42 17.99
C PRO A 241 -14.89 -2.68 19.18
N ALA A 242 -14.01 -1.71 18.91
CA ALA A 242 -13.49 -0.83 19.94
C ALA A 242 -14.63 0.01 20.54
N GLU A 243 -14.51 0.34 21.83
CA GLU A 243 -15.40 1.28 22.49
C GLU A 243 -15.17 2.67 21.89
N VAL A 244 -16.20 3.23 21.26
CA VAL A 244 -16.13 4.56 20.64
C VAL A 244 -16.75 5.58 21.57
N ASP A 245 -16.11 6.74 21.69
CA ASP A 245 -16.69 7.88 22.39
C ASP A 245 -17.96 8.34 21.67
N THR A 246 -19.12 8.02 22.25
CA THR A 246 -20.43 8.39 21.72
C THR A 246 -20.69 9.89 21.80
N GLY A 247 -19.87 10.65 22.55
CA GLY A 247 -19.92 12.12 22.56
C GLY A 247 -19.53 12.76 21.23
N LEU A 248 -18.78 12.04 20.37
CA LEU A 248 -18.42 12.48 19.01
C LEU A 248 -19.55 12.22 17.99
N VAL A 249 -20.50 11.35 18.33
CA VAL A 249 -21.60 10.94 17.47
C VAL A 249 -22.83 11.72 17.94
N GLY A 250 -23.03 12.92 17.37
CA GLY A 250 -24.15 13.79 17.74
C GLY A 250 -25.53 13.09 17.68
N PRO A 251 -26.58 13.70 18.24
CA PRO A 251 -27.90 13.08 18.33
C PRO A 251 -28.40 12.57 16.96
N GLY A 252 -28.69 11.26 16.87
CA GLY A 252 -29.16 10.61 15.63
C GLY A 252 -28.06 9.94 14.78
N GLY A 253 -26.78 10.02 15.16
CA GLY A 253 -25.71 9.31 14.45
C GLY A 253 -25.75 7.80 14.68
N THR A 254 -25.61 7.03 13.61
CA THR A 254 -25.48 5.57 13.67
C THR A 254 -24.00 5.18 13.69
N LEU A 255 -23.61 4.38 14.68
CA LEU A 255 -22.25 3.89 14.80
C LEU A 255 -22.08 2.60 14.00
N PHE A 256 -21.07 2.58 13.13
CA PHE A 256 -20.67 1.39 12.38
C PHE A 256 -19.22 1.05 12.72
N SER A 257 -18.95 -0.22 12.98
CA SER A 257 -17.60 -0.76 13.13
C SER A 257 -17.31 -1.65 11.92
N ALA A 258 -16.12 -1.49 11.35
CA ALA A 258 -15.64 -2.27 10.22
C ALA A 258 -14.21 -2.75 10.49
N PRO A 259 -13.80 -3.91 9.95
CA PRO A 259 -12.42 -4.37 10.02
C PRO A 259 -11.46 -3.34 9.45
N LEU A 260 -10.29 -3.16 10.07
CA LEU A 260 -9.26 -2.22 9.61
C LEU A 260 -8.75 -2.61 8.23
N LEU A 261 -8.50 -3.90 8.00
CA LEU A 261 -8.10 -4.40 6.69
C LEU A 261 -9.26 -5.11 5.96
N PRO A 262 -9.59 -4.68 4.73
CA PRO A 262 -10.64 -5.32 3.96
C PRO A 262 -10.19 -6.69 3.40
N GLN A 263 -10.99 -7.73 3.58
CA GLN A 263 -10.70 -9.06 2.99
C GLN A 263 -11.00 -9.13 1.47
N VAL A 264 -11.84 -8.22 0.98
CA VAL A 264 -12.14 -8.05 -0.44
C VAL A 264 -11.44 -6.79 -0.97
N PRO A 265 -11.06 -6.71 -2.27
CA PRO A 265 -10.52 -5.48 -2.82
C PRO A 265 -11.46 -4.30 -2.61
N ALA A 266 -10.92 -3.10 -2.41
CA ALA A 266 -11.70 -1.89 -2.15
C ALA A 266 -12.83 -1.67 -3.18
N ALA A 267 -12.62 -2.00 -4.46
CA ALA A 267 -13.66 -1.91 -5.49
C ALA A 267 -14.89 -2.82 -5.21
N ARG A 268 -14.67 -4.00 -4.65
CA ARG A 268 -15.75 -4.90 -4.24
C ARG A 268 -16.42 -4.43 -2.95
N ALA A 269 -15.65 -3.86 -2.03
CA ALA A 269 -16.18 -3.21 -0.83
C ALA A 269 -17.10 -2.02 -1.19
N LEU A 270 -16.71 -1.21 -2.18
CA LEU A 270 -17.54 -0.12 -2.71
C LEU A 270 -18.88 -0.65 -3.24
N ARG A 271 -18.89 -1.70 -4.06
CA ARG A 271 -20.15 -2.30 -4.54
C ARG A 271 -21.02 -2.86 -3.41
N GLN A 272 -20.41 -3.37 -2.35
CA GLN A 272 -21.14 -3.85 -1.17
C GLN A 272 -21.66 -2.71 -0.30
N ALA A 273 -21.00 -1.56 -0.32
CA ALA A 273 -21.42 -0.35 0.38
C ALA A 273 -22.54 0.40 -0.37
N ALA A 274 -22.63 0.29 -1.70
CA ALA A 274 -23.60 1.02 -2.51
C ALA A 274 -25.07 0.96 -2.01
N PRO A 275 -25.62 -0.20 -1.59
CA PRO A 275 -26.99 -0.28 -1.06
C PRO A 275 -27.15 0.35 0.34
N VAL A 276 -26.05 0.51 1.08
CA VAL A 276 -26.02 1.04 2.45
C VAL A 276 -25.81 2.56 2.45
N LEU A 277 -25.31 3.12 1.36
CA LEU A 277 -25.01 4.55 1.23
C LEU A 277 -26.25 5.42 0.93
N GLU A 278 -27.42 4.81 0.80
CA GLU A 278 -28.69 5.49 0.48
C GLU A 278 -28.57 6.48 -0.70
N LEU A 279 -27.71 6.14 -1.67
CA LEU A 279 -27.49 6.95 -2.86
C LEU A 279 -28.79 7.02 -3.70
N PRO A 280 -29.01 8.11 -4.45
CA PRO A 280 -29.98 8.11 -5.54
C PRO A 280 -29.80 6.88 -6.42
N GLU A 281 -30.88 6.36 -7.00
CA GLU A 281 -30.81 5.13 -7.82
C GLU A 281 -29.81 5.27 -8.98
N ASP A 282 -29.82 6.43 -9.66
CA ASP A 282 -28.87 6.75 -10.73
C ASP A 282 -27.42 6.78 -10.25
N ASP A 283 -27.16 7.40 -9.09
CA ASP A 283 -25.83 7.47 -8.46
C ASP A 283 -25.36 6.09 -7.99
N THR A 284 -26.28 5.26 -7.47
CA THR A 284 -26.01 3.87 -7.05
C THR A 284 -25.55 3.03 -8.24
N ILE A 285 -26.25 3.17 -9.37
CA ILE A 285 -25.94 2.47 -10.61
C ILE A 285 -24.59 2.94 -11.14
N GLU A 286 -24.37 4.26 -11.22
CA GLU A 286 -23.10 4.82 -11.70
C GLU A 286 -21.92 4.40 -10.81
N PHE A 287 -22.08 4.50 -9.49
CA PHE A 287 -21.08 4.11 -8.50
C PHE A 287 -20.71 2.62 -8.61
N THR A 288 -21.70 1.76 -8.73
CA THR A 288 -21.50 0.30 -8.87
C THR A 288 -20.83 -0.04 -10.21
N GLN A 289 -21.21 0.65 -11.29
CA GLN A 289 -20.61 0.48 -12.61
C GLN A 289 -19.15 0.96 -12.63
N LEU A 290 -18.85 2.11 -12.03
CA LEU A 290 -17.48 2.63 -11.91
C LEU A 290 -16.60 1.67 -11.11
N ALA A 291 -17.08 1.18 -9.96
CA ALA A 291 -16.35 0.20 -9.17
C ALA A 291 -16.08 -1.11 -9.95
N THR A 292 -17.05 -1.55 -10.77
CA THR A 292 -16.90 -2.73 -11.66
C THR A 292 -15.87 -2.49 -12.77
N ARG A 293 -15.91 -1.32 -13.42
CA ARG A 293 -14.94 -0.93 -14.46
C ARG A 293 -13.53 -0.82 -13.90
N MET A 294 -13.38 -0.23 -12.71
CA MET A 294 -12.08 -0.13 -12.04
C MET A 294 -11.49 -1.51 -11.73
N GLU A 295 -12.28 -2.45 -11.22
CA GLU A 295 -11.80 -3.82 -10.99
C GLU A 295 -11.44 -4.54 -12.29
N THR A 296 -12.26 -4.37 -13.34
CA THR A 296 -12.02 -5.00 -14.64
C THR A 296 -10.76 -4.47 -15.31
N GLU A 297 -10.51 -3.16 -15.23
CA GLU A 297 -9.29 -2.55 -15.78
C GLU A 297 -8.06 -2.87 -14.93
N ALA A 298 -8.18 -2.89 -13.59
CA ALA A 298 -7.08 -3.27 -12.70
C ALA A 298 -6.65 -4.74 -12.88
N THR A 299 -7.59 -5.61 -13.25
CA THR A 299 -7.31 -7.03 -13.54
C THR A 299 -6.91 -7.28 -14.99
N ASN A 300 -6.86 -6.24 -15.83
CA ASN A 300 -6.39 -6.33 -17.21
C ASN A 300 -4.86 -6.49 -17.25
N GLY A 301 -4.33 -7.20 -18.24
CA GLY A 301 -2.88 -7.46 -18.36
C GLY A 301 -2.02 -6.24 -18.67
N SER A 302 -2.66 -5.12 -19.05
CA SER A 302 -2.05 -3.80 -19.21
C SER A 302 -3.06 -2.75 -18.73
N PRO A 303 -3.15 -2.52 -17.41
CA PRO A 303 -4.09 -1.56 -16.86
C PRO A 303 -3.69 -0.15 -17.31
N ASP A 304 -4.66 0.67 -17.74
CA ASP A 304 -4.45 2.08 -18.05
C ASP A 304 -4.62 2.95 -16.78
N PRO A 305 -3.52 3.50 -16.23
CA PRO A 305 -3.58 4.30 -15.00
C PRO A 305 -4.46 5.55 -15.15
N GLY A 306 -4.49 6.16 -16.34
CA GLY A 306 -5.29 7.36 -16.61
C GLY A 306 -6.80 7.08 -16.65
N ARG A 307 -7.21 5.86 -17.03
CA ARG A 307 -8.62 5.44 -16.93
C ARG A 307 -9.03 5.17 -15.49
N LEU A 308 -8.19 4.44 -14.75
CA LEU A 308 -8.42 4.15 -13.34
C LEU A 308 -8.52 5.42 -12.50
N GLN A 309 -7.64 6.40 -12.76
CA GLN A 309 -7.66 7.70 -12.09
C GLN A 309 -8.95 8.49 -12.37
N ARG A 310 -9.41 8.52 -13.63
CA ARG A 310 -10.66 9.20 -14.00
C ARG A 310 -11.88 8.58 -13.32
N TRP A 311 -11.95 7.26 -13.26
CA TRP A 311 -13.04 6.58 -12.58
C TRP A 311 -12.99 6.74 -11.07
N GLY A 312 -11.80 6.68 -10.46
CA GLY A 312 -11.62 6.98 -9.04
C GLY A 312 -12.08 8.40 -8.68
N ALA A 313 -11.74 9.40 -9.50
CA ALA A 313 -12.21 10.77 -9.31
C ALA A 313 -13.74 10.90 -9.43
N SER A 314 -14.36 10.11 -10.31
CA SER A 314 -15.81 10.09 -10.50
C SER A 314 -16.52 9.48 -9.27
N ILE A 315 -15.98 8.38 -8.71
CA ILE A 315 -16.46 7.79 -7.45
C ILE A 315 -16.39 8.80 -6.30
N ILE A 316 -15.27 9.53 -6.18
CA ILE A 316 -15.10 10.58 -5.17
C ILE A 316 -16.10 11.72 -5.39
N GLY A 317 -16.40 12.08 -6.64
CA GLY A 317 -17.43 13.07 -6.98
C GLY A 317 -18.80 12.67 -6.47
N ILE A 318 -19.19 11.41 -6.68
CA ILE A 318 -20.46 10.84 -6.17
C ILE A 318 -20.47 10.87 -4.64
N LEU A 319 -19.39 10.43 -3.98
CA LEU A 319 -19.28 10.39 -2.52
C LEU A 319 -19.30 11.77 -1.84
N ASN A 320 -19.01 12.85 -2.58
CA ASN A 320 -19.06 14.23 -2.09
C ASN A 320 -20.36 14.96 -2.50
N SER A 321 -21.32 14.27 -3.11
CA SER A 321 -22.62 14.85 -3.46
C SER A 321 -23.39 15.27 -2.19
N PRO A 322 -24.07 16.44 -2.18
CA PRO A 322 -24.82 16.93 -1.02
C PRO A 322 -25.99 16.02 -0.58
N VAL A 323 -26.32 14.99 -1.39
CA VAL A 323 -27.31 13.96 -1.04
C VAL A 323 -26.79 12.99 0.03
N ILE A 324 -25.47 12.84 0.16
CA ILE A 324 -24.84 11.96 1.15
C ILE A 324 -24.73 12.70 2.48
N SER A 325 -25.82 12.67 3.25
CA SER A 325 -25.90 13.31 4.56
C SER A 325 -25.20 12.45 5.63
N GLY A 326 -23.90 12.71 5.86
CA GLY A 326 -23.23 12.46 7.15
C GLY A 326 -22.75 11.04 7.47
N ALA A 327 -21.56 10.97 8.07
CA ALA A 327 -20.84 9.79 8.61
C ALA A 327 -20.36 8.72 7.60
N LEU A 328 -21.22 8.20 6.72
CA LEU A 328 -20.85 7.07 5.83
C LEU A 328 -19.91 7.48 4.69
N GLY A 329 -20.10 8.69 4.13
CA GLY A 329 -19.19 9.29 3.16
C GLY A 329 -17.79 9.54 3.74
N SER A 330 -17.68 9.88 5.03
CA SER A 330 -16.39 10.10 5.71
C SER A 330 -15.64 8.79 5.99
N VAL A 331 -16.35 7.70 6.30
CA VAL A 331 -15.74 6.38 6.51
C VAL A 331 -15.19 5.84 5.19
N LEU A 332 -15.97 5.96 4.10
CA LEU A 332 -15.48 5.58 2.77
C LEU A 332 -14.41 6.54 2.25
N ALA A 333 -14.47 7.84 2.58
CA ALA A 333 -13.41 8.80 2.32
C ALA A 333 -12.10 8.43 3.03
N THR A 334 -12.16 7.87 4.25
CA THR A 334 -11.01 7.31 4.97
C THR A 334 -10.47 6.06 4.25
N TYR A 335 -11.36 5.18 3.74
CA TYR A 335 -10.97 4.06 2.89
C TYR A 335 -10.40 4.49 1.53
N THR A 336 -10.73 5.68 1.02
CA THR A 336 -10.20 6.26 -0.23
C THR A 336 -9.12 7.35 0.00
N GLY A 337 -8.61 7.51 1.23
CA GLY A 337 -7.44 8.36 1.52
C GLY A 337 -7.67 9.87 1.69
N THR A 338 -8.89 10.32 1.99
CA THR A 338 -9.20 11.74 2.27
C THR A 338 -9.49 12.00 3.75
N VAL A 339 -8.62 12.75 4.42
CA VAL A 339 -8.96 13.56 5.60
C VAL A 339 -9.27 14.97 5.09
N LEU A 340 -10.49 15.47 5.30
CA LEU A 340 -10.80 16.88 5.02
C LEU A 340 -10.79 17.69 6.32
N PRO A 341 -10.06 18.82 6.38
CA PRO A 341 -10.19 19.79 7.46
C PRO A 341 -11.45 20.64 7.25
N GLY A 342 -12.29 20.70 8.29
CA GLY A 342 -13.22 21.80 8.57
C GLY A 342 -14.33 22.06 7.54
N LEU A 343 -15.57 21.69 7.88
CA LEU A 343 -16.76 22.39 7.40
C LEU A 343 -17.33 23.22 8.55
N PRO A 344 -17.70 24.49 8.29
CA PRO A 344 -18.26 25.38 9.31
C PRO A 344 -19.67 24.92 9.70
N ALA A 345 -20.01 25.11 10.98
CA ALA A 345 -21.35 24.93 11.49
C ALA A 345 -22.31 25.89 10.78
N GLY A 346 -23.34 25.31 10.13
CA GLY A 346 -24.56 25.97 9.70
C GLY A 346 -25.73 25.29 10.36
#